data_AF-A0A7C5J1I3-F1
#
_entry.id   AF-A0A7C5J1I3-F1
#
_cell.length_a   1.000
_cell.length_b   1.000
_cell.length_c   1.000
_cell.angle_alpha   90.00
_cell.angle_beta   90.00
_cell.angle_gamma   90.00
#
_symmetry.space_group_name_H-M   'P 1'
#
loop_
_entity.id
_entity.type
_entity.pdbx_description
1 polymer ?
#
loop_
_entity_poly.entity_id
_entity_poly.type
_entity_poly.pdbx_seq_one_letter_code
_entity_poly.pdbx_strand_id
1 'polypeptide(L)'
;MRQHLAPLLGLEPGELTQGKMAYDLTRLRLRGIIERIPKSHRHRLTPFGLRAALFMTRVYNHVLRPGLADLKPVAPASGSRSSAARSTRYRAIARCCTRARLAA
;
A
#
# COMPACT_ATOMS: atom_id res chain seq x y z
N MET A 1 -16.23 -1.61 -13.72
CA MET A 1 -14.95 -1.76 -12.98
C MET A 1 -14.25 -0.42 -12.79
N ARG A 2 -13.92 0.34 -13.83
CA ARG A 2 -13.23 1.64 -13.70
C ARG A 2 -13.93 2.63 -12.76
N GLN A 3 -15.24 2.75 -12.90
CA GLN A 3 -16.09 3.61 -12.07
C GLN A 3 -16.00 3.28 -10.56
N HIS A 4 -15.74 2.02 -10.19
CA HIS A 4 -15.62 1.62 -8.79
C HIS A 4 -14.18 1.61 -8.28
N LEU A 5 -13.20 1.32 -9.16
CA LEU A 5 -11.79 1.23 -8.78
C LEU A 5 -11.15 2.62 -8.66
N ALA A 6 -11.46 3.54 -9.58
CA ALA A 6 -10.81 4.85 -9.62
C ALA A 6 -10.98 5.65 -8.31
N PRO A 7 -12.18 5.73 -7.69
CA PRO A 7 -12.34 6.43 -6.42
C PRO A 7 -11.51 5.84 -5.27
N LEU A 8 -11.31 4.51 -5.25
CA LEU A 8 -10.48 3.86 -4.23
C LEU A 8 -8.99 4.20 -4.35
N LEU A 9 -8.57 4.62 -5.55
CA LEU A 9 -7.22 5.10 -5.83
C LEU A 9 -7.10 6.63 -5.68
N GLY A 10 -8.18 7.32 -5.33
CA GLY A 10 -8.23 8.79 -5.31
C GLY A 10 -8.14 9.41 -6.71
N LEU A 11 -8.57 8.68 -7.74
CA LEU A 11 -8.55 9.12 -9.13
C LEU A 11 -9.98 9.30 -9.66
N GLU A 12 -10.15 10.21 -10.60
CA GLU A 12 -11.38 10.30 -11.37
C GLU A 12 -11.49 9.15 -12.38
N PRO A 13 -12.70 8.65 -12.72
CA PRO A 13 -12.87 7.51 -13.64
C PRO A 13 -12.25 7.71 -15.03
N GLY A 14 -12.08 8.96 -15.47
CA GLY A 14 -11.41 9.33 -16.72
C GLY A 14 -9.89 9.21 -16.68
N GLU A 15 -9.27 9.34 -15.50
CA GLU A 15 -7.81 9.30 -15.32
C GLU A 15 -7.27 7.86 -15.28
N LEU A 16 -8.12 6.92 -14.87
CA LEU A 16 -7.85 5.49 -14.91
C LEU A 16 -8.12 4.92 -16.31
N THR A 17 -7.14 5.06 -17.20
CA THR A 17 -7.28 4.56 -18.57
C THR A 17 -7.24 3.03 -18.64
N GLN A 18 -7.76 2.47 -19.73
CA GLN A 18 -7.69 1.02 -19.98
C GLN A 18 -6.23 0.52 -20.05
N GLY A 19 -5.31 1.33 -20.59
CA GLY A 19 -3.88 1.03 -20.61
C GLY A 19 -3.28 0.91 -19.20
N LYS A 20 -3.62 1.84 -18.29
CA LYS A 20 -3.18 1.77 -16.88
C LYS A 20 -3.68 0.49 -16.20
N MET A 21 -4.95 0.13 -16.40
CA MET A 21 -5.50 -1.10 -15.85
C MET A 21 -4.82 -2.37 -16.39
N ALA A 22 -4.59 -2.43 -17.71
CA ALA A 22 -3.91 -3.55 -18.33
C ALA A 22 -2.47 -3.68 -17.82
N TYR A 23 -1.80 -2.54 -17.63
CA TYR A 23 -0.47 -2.48 -17.02
C TYR A 23 -0.47 -3.00 -15.58
N ASP A 24 -1.41 -2.55 -14.74
CA ASP A 24 -1.52 -3.00 -13.35
C ASP A 24 -1.78 -4.51 -13.26
N LEU A 25 -2.71 -5.04 -14.08
CA LEU A 25 -2.99 -6.48 -14.13
C LEU A 25 -1.76 -7.28 -14.61
N THR A 26 -1.05 -6.79 -15.61
CA THR A 26 0.18 -7.43 -16.10
C THR A 26 1.24 -7.45 -15.00
N ARG A 27 1.43 -6.34 -14.29
CA ARG A 27 2.39 -6.22 -13.19
C ARG A 27 2.06 -7.14 -12.01
N LEU A 28 0.77 -7.28 -11.67
CA LEU A 28 0.33 -8.23 -10.64
C LEU A 28 0.55 -9.68 -11.06
N ARG A 29 0.34 -9.99 -12.34
CA ARG A 29 0.55 -11.34 -12.89
C ARG A 29 2.02 -11.72 -12.94
N LEU A 30 2.89 -10.80 -13.35
CA LEU A 30 4.35 -11.00 -13.38
C LEU A 30 4.93 -11.27 -11.98
N ARG A 31 4.32 -10.69 -10.94
CA ARG A 31 4.70 -10.93 -9.53
C ARG A 31 4.05 -12.20 -8.95
N GLY A 32 3.27 -12.94 -9.73
CA GLY A 32 2.58 -14.15 -9.27
C GLY A 32 1.45 -13.89 -8.26
N ILE A 33 0.99 -12.65 -8.10
CA ILE A 33 -0.09 -12.31 -7.16
C ILE A 33 -1.44 -12.79 -7.71
N ILE A 34 -1.63 -12.63 -9.02
CA ILE A 34 -2.83 -13.09 -9.73
C ILE A 34 -2.44 -14.01 -10.88
N GLU A 35 -3.39 -14.83 -11.29
CA GLU A 35 -3.33 -15.62 -12.51
C GLU A 35 -4.60 -15.43 -13.34
N ARG A 36 -4.47 -15.61 -14.66
CA ARG A 36 -5.59 -15.48 -15.60
C ARG A 36 -6.37 -16.80 -15.63
N ILE A 37 -7.70 -16.71 -15.55
CA ILE A 37 -8.58 -17.87 -15.73
C ILE A 37 -8.61 -18.23 -17.23
N PRO A 38 -8.36 -19.50 -17.61
CA PRO A 38 -8.40 -19.92 -19.01
C PRO A 38 -9.73 -19.55 -19.67
N LYS A 39 -9.67 -19.17 -20.95
CA LYS A 39 -10.85 -18.80 -21.76
C LYS A 39 -11.67 -17.62 -21.20
N SER A 40 -11.07 -16.79 -20.33
CA SER A 40 -11.72 -15.62 -19.74
C SER A 40 -10.80 -14.40 -19.68
N HIS A 41 -11.38 -13.21 -19.48
CA HIS A 41 -10.65 -12.00 -19.08
C HIS A 41 -10.55 -11.84 -17.56
N ARG A 42 -11.12 -12.79 -16.81
CA ARG A 42 -11.10 -12.79 -15.34
C ARG A 42 -9.76 -13.27 -14.81
N HIS A 43 -9.38 -12.69 -13.68
CA HIS A 43 -8.19 -13.03 -12.93
C HIS A 43 -8.59 -13.51 -11.54
N ARG A 44 -7.80 -14.42 -10.97
CA ARG A 44 -7.96 -14.88 -9.58
C ARG A 44 -6.66 -14.72 -8.82
N LEU A 45 -6.77 -14.59 -7.50
CA LEU A 45 -5.61 -14.58 -6.61
C LEU A 45 -4.96 -15.97 -6.59
N THR A 46 -3.63 -16.00 -6.57
CA THR A 46 -2.87 -17.22 -6.28
C THR A 46 -2.76 -17.43 -4.77
N PRO A 47 -2.36 -18.61 -4.28
CA PRO A 47 -2.08 -18.82 -2.86
C PRO A 47 -1.01 -17.84 -2.31
N PHE A 48 -0.02 -17.49 -3.13
CA PHE A 48 0.96 -16.47 -2.79
C PHE A 48 0.32 -15.08 -2.71
N GLY A 49 -0.48 -14.71 -3.72
CA GLY A 49 -1.18 -13.43 -3.75
C GLY A 49 -2.11 -13.22 -2.56
N LEU A 50 -2.77 -14.28 -2.10
CA LEU A 50 -3.60 -14.23 -0.89
C LEU A 50 -2.78 -13.94 0.37
N ARG A 51 -1.65 -14.64 0.56
CA ARG A 51 -0.73 -14.37 1.67
C ARG A 51 -0.16 -12.96 1.61
N ALA A 52 0.22 -12.49 0.43
CA ALA A 52 0.74 -11.15 0.22
C ALA A 52 -0.33 -10.07 0.53
N ALA A 53 -1.57 -10.27 0.08
CA ALA A 53 -2.68 -9.36 0.38
C ALA A 53 -2.93 -9.29 1.90
N LEU A 54 -3.04 -10.44 2.58
CA LEU A 54 -3.23 -10.50 4.03
C LEU A 54 -2.07 -9.84 4.79
N PHE A 55 -0.84 -10.08 4.35
CA PHE A 55 0.35 -9.44 4.90
C PHE A 55 0.25 -7.91 4.77
N MET A 56 -0.04 -7.40 3.57
CA MET A 56 -0.18 -5.95 3.35
C MET A 56 -1.30 -5.34 4.19
N THR A 57 -2.44 -6.02 4.34
CA THR A 57 -3.53 -5.56 5.22
C THR A 57 -3.10 -5.50 6.68
N ARG A 58 -2.37 -6.51 7.17
CA ARG A 58 -1.84 -6.54 8.54
C ARG A 58 -0.81 -5.44 8.76
N VAL A 59 0.14 -5.27 7.84
CA VAL A 59 1.13 -4.18 7.89
C VAL A 59 0.44 -2.83 7.91
N TYR A 60 -0.56 -2.62 7.07
CA TYR A 60 -1.31 -1.37 7.06
C TYR A 60 -2.00 -1.11 8.42
N ASN A 61 -2.71 -2.08 8.97
CA ASN A 61 -3.46 -1.91 10.22
C ASN A 61 -2.58 -1.80 11.46
N HIS A 62 -1.48 -2.54 11.52
CA HIS A 62 -0.65 -2.65 12.72
C HIS A 62 0.61 -1.80 12.69
N VAL A 63 1.09 -1.38 11.51
CA VAL A 63 2.28 -0.54 11.38
C VAL A 63 1.93 0.84 10.86
N LEU A 64 1.32 0.92 9.69
CA LEU A 64 1.13 2.21 9.02
C LEU A 64 0.09 3.07 9.72
N ARG A 65 -1.09 2.52 10.01
CA ARG A 65 -2.17 3.25 10.68
C ARG A 65 -1.76 3.78 12.06
N PRO A 66 -1.20 2.99 12.99
CA PRO A 66 -0.74 3.50 14.28
C PRO A 66 0.53 4.35 14.13
N GLY A 67 1.47 3.97 13.27
CA GLY A 67 2.69 4.74 13.06
C GLY A 67 2.42 6.13 12.52
N LEU A 68 1.43 6.29 11.65
CA LEU A 68 0.97 7.59 11.18
C LEU A 68 0.19 8.36 12.26
N ALA A 69 -0.57 7.68 13.13
CA ALA A 69 -1.23 8.33 14.27
C ALA A 69 -0.24 8.87 15.31
N ASP A 70 0.88 8.16 15.51
CA ASP A 70 1.98 8.59 16.38
C ASP A 70 2.76 9.78 15.80
N LEU A 71 2.66 10.01 14.48
CA LEU A 71 3.14 11.24 13.83
C LEU A 71 2.13 12.37 14.03
N LYS A 72 1.94 12.80 15.28
CA LYS A 72 1.33 14.11 15.53
C LYS A 72 2.14 15.18 14.78
N PRO A 73 1.49 16.15 14.11
CA PRO A 73 2.22 17.26 13.53
C PRO A 73 2.89 18.02 14.68
N VAL A 74 4.21 17.84 14.81
CA VAL A 74 5.03 18.80 15.52
C VAL A 74 4.84 20.10 14.75
N ALA A 75 4.14 21.06 15.35
CA ALA A 75 4.07 22.42 14.84
C ALA A 75 5.50 22.82 14.45
N PRO A 76 5.74 23.32 13.23
CA PRO A 76 7.10 23.59 12.79
C PRO A 76 7.68 24.65 13.72
N ALA A 77 8.58 24.25 14.62
CA ALA A 77 9.46 25.17 15.29
C ALA A 77 10.25 25.84 14.16
N SER A 78 9.98 27.12 13.95
CA SER A 78 10.59 27.96 12.95
C SER A 78 12.10 27.74 12.94
N GLY A 79 12.63 27.13 11.86
CA GLY A 79 14.03 27.29 11.49
C GLY A 79 14.91 26.05 11.27
N SER A 80 14.51 24.81 11.60
CA SER A 80 15.43 23.67 11.40
C SER A 80 15.13 22.84 10.15
N ARG A 81 16.04 22.89 9.18
CA ARG A 81 16.06 22.14 7.91
C ARG A 81 15.96 20.62 8.12
N SER A 82 14.79 20.07 7.78
CA SER A 82 14.51 18.84 7.02
C SER A 82 15.19 17.47 7.30
N SER A 83 16.23 17.34 8.13
CA SER A 83 16.84 16.03 8.47
C SER A 83 16.23 15.39 9.73
N ALA A 84 16.00 16.19 10.79
CA ALA A 84 15.43 15.73 12.06
C ALA A 84 13.97 15.27 11.94
N ALA A 85 13.20 15.88 11.04
CA ALA A 85 11.82 15.46 10.77
C ALA A 85 11.75 14.09 10.07
N ARG A 86 12.74 13.75 9.23
CA ARG A 86 12.78 12.46 8.51
C ARG A 86 13.16 11.32 9.46
N SER A 87 14.16 11.52 10.32
CA SER A 87 14.59 10.51 11.31
C SER A 87 13.50 10.22 12.35
N THR A 88 12.72 11.24 12.76
CA THR A 88 11.57 11.06 13.65
C THR A 88 10.50 10.14 13.04
N ARG A 89 10.23 10.29 11.73
CA ARG A 89 9.30 9.42 11.00
C ARG A 89 9.77 7.98 10.90
N TYR A 90 11.04 7.75 10.55
CA TYR A 90 11.62 6.40 10.53
C TYR A 90 11.56 5.72 11.89
N ARG A 91 11.84 6.43 12.98
CA ARG A 91 11.77 5.90 14.35
C ARG A 91 10.33 5.57 14.79
N ALA A 92 9.32 6.30 14.32
CA ALA A 92 7.92 5.97 14.58
C ALA A 92 7.50 4.67 13.86
N ILE A 93 7.89 4.53 12.59
CA ILE A 93 7.64 3.30 11.81
C ILE A 93 8.38 2.10 12.43
N ALA A 94 9.65 2.26 12.80
CA ALA A 94 10.43 1.21 13.45
C ALA A 94 9.78 0.74 14.77
N ARG A 95 9.34 1.66 15.63
CA ARG A 95 8.61 1.33 16.87
C ARG A 95 7.31 0.56 16.58
N CYS A 96 6.60 0.92 15.52
CA CYS A 96 5.40 0.22 15.12
C CYS A 96 5.69 -1.19 14.55
N CYS A 97 6.78 -1.38 13.81
CA CYS A 97 7.23 -2.69 13.36
C CYS A 97 7.57 -3.61 14.55
N THR A 98 8.27 -3.10 15.57
CA THR A 98 8.58 -3.84 16.81
C THR A 98 7.30 -4.20 17.57
N ARG A 99 6.34 -3.27 17.68
CA ARG A 99 5.05 -3.50 18.34
C ARG A 99 4.17 -4.52 17.61
N ALA A 100 4.21 -4.51 16.28
CA ALA A 100 3.43 -5.41 15.43
C ALA A 100 4.04 -6.83 15.33
N ARG A 101 5.18 -7.10 15.99
CA ARG A 101 5.92 -8.38 15.94
C ARG A 101 6.15 -8.88 14.51
N LEU A 102 6.47 -7.97 13.58
CA LEU A 102 6.79 -8.34 12.18
C LEU A 102 8.26 -8.79 11.99
N ALA A 103 9.02 -8.90 13.07
CA ALA A 103 10.35 -9.49 13.11
C ALA A 103 10.29 -10.79 13.92
N ALA A 104 9.86 -11.86 13.27
CA ALA A 104 10.04 -13.26 13.67
C ALA A 104 9.80 -14.15 12.43
#